data_AF-A0A0G0WE30-F1
#
_entry.id   AF-A0A0G0WE30-F1
#
_cell.length_a   1.000
_cell.length_b   1.000
_cell.length_c   1.000
_cell.angle_alpha   90.00
_cell.angle_beta   90.00
_cell.angle_gamma   90.00
#
_symmetry.space_group_name_H-M   'P 1'
#
loop_
_entity.id
_entity.type
_entity.pdbx_description
1 polymer ?
#
loop_
_entity_poly.entity_id
_entity_poly.type
_entity_poly.pdbx_seq_one_letter_code
_entity_poly.pdbx_strand_id
1 'polypeptide(L)'
;MTSTIIIRTDSKLKAKAQKTAAELGLTLSAVINNHLKKFVEEKSFTASKSQKLWAKYKTPFGIFKGPEITEKDIDEVTSSLDKIVDELT
;
A
#
# COMPACT_ATOMS: atom_id res chain seq x y z
N MET A 1 0.42 12.15 -20.85
CA MET A 1 1.29 12.73 -19.81
C MET A 1 2.06 11.59 -19.14
N THR A 2 3.34 11.76 -18.84
CA THR A 2 4.17 10.75 -18.15
C THR A 2 4.58 11.26 -16.78
N SER A 3 4.74 10.35 -15.82
CA SER A 3 5.18 10.67 -14.46
C SER A 3 6.33 9.75 -14.05
N THR A 4 7.13 10.19 -13.08
CA THR A 4 8.31 9.46 -12.60
C THR A 4 8.02 8.87 -11.22
N ILE A 5 8.39 7.60 -11.03
CA ILE A 5 8.31 6.92 -9.74
C ILE A 5 9.73 6.58 -9.26
N ILE A 6 10.06 6.98 -8.03
CA ILE A 6 11.33 6.64 -7.36
C ILE A 6 11.04 5.63 -6.25
N ILE A 7 11.58 4.41 -6.40
CA ILE A 7 11.35 3.30 -5.46
C ILE A 7 12.66 2.99 -4.72
N ARG A 8 12.65 3.14 -3.40
CA ARG A 8 13.74 2.66 -2.53
C ARG A 8 13.52 1.19 -2.20
N THR A 9 14.53 0.36 -2.42
CA THR A 9 14.48 -1.08 -2.14
C THR A 9 15.88 -1.61 -1.87
N ASP A 10 15.97 -2.85 -1.38
CA ASP A 10 17.24 -3.54 -1.20
C ASP A 10 17.98 -3.72 -2.54
N SER A 11 19.30 -3.49 -2.54
CA SER A 11 20.11 -3.51 -3.77
C SER A 11 20.21 -4.90 -4.39
N LYS A 12 20.30 -5.96 -3.57
CA LYS A 12 20.34 -7.34 -4.04
C LYS A 12 18.98 -7.76 -4.62
N LEU A 13 17.89 -7.37 -3.96
CA LEU A 13 16.53 -7.62 -4.46
C LEU A 13 16.32 -6.94 -5.82
N LYS A 14 16.74 -5.67 -5.98
CA LYS A 14 16.68 -4.97 -7.27
C LYS A 14 17.42 -5.72 -8.36
N ALA A 15 18.67 -6.12 -8.10
CA ALA A 15 19.49 -6.85 -9.08
C ALA A 15 18.84 -8.18 -9.49
N LYS A 16 18.29 -8.93 -8.52
CA LYS A 16 17.58 -10.19 -8.77
C LYS A 16 16.34 -9.96 -9.61
N ALA A 17 15.52 -8.97 -9.27
CA ALA A 17 14.30 -8.63 -10.02
C ALA A 17 14.61 -8.19 -11.46
N GLN A 18 15.69 -7.43 -11.67
CA GLN A 18 16.14 -7.05 -13.02
C GLN A 18 16.55 -8.28 -13.84
N LYS A 19 17.32 -9.21 -13.25
CA LYS A 19 17.71 -10.44 -13.91
C LYS A 19 16.49 -11.29 -14.29
N THR A 20 15.56 -11.49 -13.35
CA THR A 20 14.34 -12.26 -13.61
C THR A 20 13.47 -11.62 -14.69
N ALA A 21 13.33 -10.29 -14.71
CA ALA A 21 12.61 -9.62 -15.79
C ALA A 21 13.28 -9.86 -17.15
N ALA A 22 14.61 -9.78 -17.21
CA ALA A 22 15.37 -10.00 -18.44
C ALA A 22 15.27 -11.45 -18.94
N GLU A 23 15.30 -12.44 -18.04
CA GLU A 23 15.06 -13.85 -18.36
C GLU A 23 13.68 -14.09 -19.01
N LEU A 24 12.70 -13.24 -18.69
CA LEU A 24 11.36 -13.24 -19.29
C LEU A 24 11.23 -12.34 -20.52
N GLY A 25 12.32 -11.73 -21.01
CA GLY A 25 12.30 -10.81 -22.15
C GLY A 25 11.69 -9.44 -21.85
N LEU A 26 11.63 -9.03 -20.58
CA LEU A 26 11.00 -7.79 -20.12
C LEU A 26 12.01 -6.88 -19.42
N THR A 27 11.72 -5.57 -19.42
CA THR A 27 12.41 -4.63 -18.53
C THR A 27 11.74 -4.61 -17.16
N LEU A 28 12.51 -4.31 -16.10
CA LEU A 28 11.92 -4.14 -14.77
C LEU A 28 10.84 -3.05 -14.74
N SER A 29 11.01 -1.97 -15.50
CA SER A 29 10.01 -0.90 -15.61
C SER A 29 8.71 -1.37 -16.27
N ALA A 30 8.78 -2.23 -17.30
CA ALA A 30 7.58 -2.81 -17.92
C ALA A 30 6.80 -3.67 -16.91
N VAL A 31 7.52 -4.48 -16.11
CA VAL A 31 6.93 -5.30 -15.05
C VAL A 31 6.22 -4.42 -14.01
N ILE A 32 6.91 -3.38 -13.49
CA ILE A 32 6.33 -2.47 -12.49
C ILE A 32 5.09 -1.76 -13.04
N ASN A 33 5.16 -1.23 -14.27
CA ASN A 33 4.03 -0.56 -14.90
C ASN A 33 2.82 -1.50 -15.09
N ASN A 34 3.06 -2.76 -15.46
CA ASN A 34 1.99 -3.75 -15.57
C ASN A 34 1.33 -4.03 -14.20
N HIS A 35 2.14 -4.16 -13.13
CA HIS A 35 1.60 -4.32 -11.78
C HIS A 35 0.78 -3.11 -11.32
N LEU A 36 1.19 -1.88 -11.68
CA LEU A 36 0.40 -0.68 -11.36
C LEU A 36 -0.96 -0.69 -12.06
N LYS A 37 -1.01 -1.09 -13.34
CA LYS A 37 -2.28 -1.22 -14.08
C LYS A 37 -3.19 -2.26 -13.44
N LYS A 38 -2.67 -3.46 -13.18
CA LYS A 38 -3.41 -4.53 -12.51
C LYS A 38 -3.93 -4.12 -11.13
N PHE A 39 -3.12 -3.42 -10.35
CA PHE A 39 -3.53 -2.92 -9.04
C PHE A 39 -4.75 -1.98 -9.14
N VAL A 40 -4.77 -1.10 -10.14
CA VAL A 40 -5.91 -0.18 -10.37
C VAL A 40 -7.14 -0.93 -10.89
N GLU A 41 -6.95 -1.89 -11.81
CA GLU A 41 -8.02 -2.69 -12.41
C GLU A 41 -8.69 -3.62 -11.38
N GLU A 42 -7.88 -4.37 -10.62
CA GLU A 42 -8.35 -5.36 -9.67
C GLU A 42 -8.81 -4.74 -8.34
N LYS A 43 -8.39 -3.49 -8.05
CA LYS A 43 -8.64 -2.78 -6.77
C LYS A 43 -8.31 -3.64 -5.54
N SER A 44 -7.35 -4.55 -5.69
CA SER A 44 -6.96 -5.50 -4.66
C SER A 44 -5.44 -5.63 -4.61
N PHE A 45 -4.93 -6.01 -3.45
CA PHE A 45 -3.51 -6.22 -3.24
C PHE A 45 -3.29 -7.45 -2.37
N THR A 46 -2.52 -8.41 -2.88
CA THR A 46 -2.14 -9.61 -2.13
C THR A 46 -0.78 -9.40 -1.49
N ALA A 47 -0.77 -9.20 -0.16
CA ALA A 47 0.45 -9.22 0.63
C ALA A 47 0.81 -10.66 1.01
N SER A 48 2.09 -11.04 0.89
CA SER A 48 2.55 -12.29 1.50
C SER A 48 2.54 -12.13 3.03
N LYS A 49 2.14 -13.18 3.76
CA LYS A 49 2.03 -13.18 5.23
C LYS A 49 3.30 -12.70 5.97
N SER A 50 4.47 -12.77 5.32
CA SER A 50 5.77 -12.37 5.88
C SER A 50 6.07 -10.87 5.77
N GLN A 51 5.27 -10.09 5.04
CA GLN A 51 5.52 -8.67 4.84
C GLN A 51 4.59 -7.81 5.73
N LYS A 52 5.10 -7.34 6.87
CA LYS A 52 4.48 -6.29 7.70
C LYS A 52 4.55 -4.92 7.00
N LEU A 53 4.07 -4.82 5.77
CA LEU A 53 4.05 -3.57 4.98
C LEU A 53 3.20 -2.49 5.67
N TRP A 54 2.08 -2.90 6.27
CA TRP A 54 1.11 -2.01 6.91
C TRP A 54 1.59 -1.42 8.24
N ALA A 55 2.64 -1.95 8.87
CA ALA A 55 3.13 -1.42 10.15
C ALA A 55 3.85 -0.06 10.02
N LYS A 56 4.30 0.31 8.81
CA LYS A 56 5.16 1.50 8.60
C LYS A 56 4.55 2.60 7.74
N TYR A 57 3.51 2.33 6.95
CA TYR A 57 2.86 3.32 6.11
C TYR A 57 1.51 3.72 6.71
N LYS A 58 1.49 4.86 7.41
CA LYS A 58 0.24 5.56 7.74
C LYS A 58 -0.37 6.02 6.42
N THR A 59 -1.52 5.48 6.03
CA THR A 59 -2.27 6.05 4.91
C THR A 59 -2.75 7.45 5.32
N PRO A 60 -3.03 8.36 4.37
CA PRO A 60 -3.72 9.62 4.65
C PRO A 60 -5.11 9.43 5.30
N PHE A 61 -5.66 8.20 5.24
CA PHE A 61 -6.98 7.83 5.73
C PHE A 61 -6.97 6.99 7.02
N GLY A 62 -5.85 6.91 7.75
CA GLY A 62 -5.82 6.58 9.19
C GLY A 62 -6.29 5.21 9.70
N ILE A 63 -7.10 4.41 8.99
CA ILE A 63 -7.95 3.42 9.69
C ILE A 63 -7.36 2.01 9.82
N PHE A 64 -6.19 1.69 9.24
CA PHE A 64 -5.67 0.32 9.34
C PHE A 64 -4.27 0.27 9.91
N LYS A 65 -4.20 0.30 11.24
CA LYS A 65 -3.02 -0.13 12.00
C LYS A 65 -3.02 -1.67 12.10
N GLY A 66 -3.05 -2.34 10.96
CA GLY A 66 -3.09 -3.80 10.88
C GLY A 66 -4.47 -4.42 10.73
N PRO A 67 -4.54 -5.76 10.67
CA PRO A 67 -5.79 -6.50 10.51
C PRO A 67 -6.63 -6.57 11.79
N GLU A 68 -6.10 -6.12 12.92
CA GLU A 68 -6.76 -6.16 14.23
C GLU A 68 -7.29 -4.76 14.55
N ILE A 69 -8.62 -4.62 14.62
CA ILE A 69 -9.26 -3.43 15.16
C ILE A 69 -9.08 -3.47 16.67
N THR A 70 -8.43 -2.46 17.25
CA THR A 70 -8.28 -2.34 18.70
C THR A 70 -9.42 -1.50 19.27
N GLU A 71 -9.71 -1.66 20.58
CA GLU A 71 -10.72 -0.83 21.27
C GLU A 71 -10.43 0.66 21.10
N LYS A 72 -9.15 1.04 21.12
CA LYS A 72 -8.72 2.42 20.88
C LYS A 72 -9.12 2.96 19.51
N ASP A 73 -9.10 2.12 18.47
CA ASP A 73 -9.50 2.53 17.11
C ASP A 73 -11.02 2.75 17.04
N ILE A 74 -11.80 1.96 17.79
CA ILE A 74 -13.25 2.13 17.92
C ILE A 74 -13.58 3.42 18.68
N ASP A 75 -12.86 3.70 19.76
CA ASP A 75 -13.05 4.91 20.58
C ASP A 75 -12.75 6.19 19.80
N GLU A 76 -11.70 6.19 18.97
CA GLU A 76 -11.31 7.35 18.16
C GLU A 76 -12.37 7.70 17.10
N VAL A 77 -12.93 6.69 16.44
CA VAL A 77 -14.02 6.86 15.47
C VAL A 77 -15.28 7.36 16.18
N THR A 78 -15.62 6.77 17.33
CA THR A 78 -16.84 7.12 18.08
C THR A 78 -16.77 8.55 18.59
N SER A 79 -15.65 8.96 19.20
CA SER A 79 -15.46 10.34 19.67
C SER A 79 -15.48 11.37 18.55
N SER A 80 -15.04 11.00 17.35
CA SER A 80 -15.11 11.87 16.17
C SER A 80 -16.56 12.03 15.67
N LEU A 81 -17.37 10.98 15.74
CA LEU A 81 -18.78 11.02 15.38
C LEU A 81 -19.58 11.87 16.38
N ASP A 82 -19.33 11.71 17.68
CA ASP A 82 -20.02 12.48 18.72
C ASP A 82 -19.82 13.99 18.52
N LYS A 83 -18.59 14.42 18.22
CA LYS A 83 -18.30 15.85 17.93
C LYS A 83 -19.03 16.38 16.70
N ILE A 84 -19.14 15.56 15.64
CA ILE A 84 -19.87 15.96 14.43
C ILE A 84 -21.36 16.07 14.73
N VAL A 85 -21.90 15.17 15.55
CA VAL A 85 -23.31 15.23 15.97
C VAL A 85 -23.55 16.48 16.81
N ASP A 86 -22.67 16.79 17.77
CA ASP A 86 -22.75 18.00 18.60
C ASP A 86 -22.67 19.29 17.78
N GLU A 87 -21.88 19.32 16.69
CA GLU A 87 -21.80 20.48 15.79
C GLU A 87 -23.07 20.68 14.94
N LEU A 88 -23.92 19.65 14.82
CA LEU A 88 -25.13 19.66 13.99
C LEU A 88 -26.43 19.87 14.78
N THR A 89 -26.39 19.86 16.11
CA THR A 89 -27.53 20.09 17.02
C THR A 89 -27.40 21.40 17.79
#